data_AF-A0A1B2EHK8-F1
#
_entry.id   AF-A0A1B2EHK8-F1
#
_cell.length_a   1.000
_cell.length_b   1.000
_cell.length_c   1.000
_cell.angle_alpha   90.00
_cell.angle_beta   90.00
_cell.angle_gamma   90.00
#
_symmetry.space_group_name_H-M   'P 1'
#
loop_
_entity.id
_entity.type
_entity.pdbx_description
1 polymer ?
#
loop_
_entity_poly.entity_id
_entity_poly.type
_entity_poly.pdbx_seq_one_letter_code
_entity_poly.pdbx_strand_id
1 'polypeptide(L)'
;MVTTRLLSGRRQAAALATLSVAVLAAALHADARAAASLLGSWDYVLRHDAEGQPQAAFARLRGERGSLLWLTCQRQSLDADQPPVRFITAAVAQRQYLGRSDPRGRSTVYWFDGGTPEVGHWLYRDRYGQIPKPEEMRAFVEKLAGASSLTVELSNYRYETQKLEFQLDPADTRNVADRFTKDCGNILRESAESSERSTSGSLAIEPRKAAP
;
A
#
# COMPACT_ATOMS: atom_id res chain seq x y z
N MET A 1 22.26 -60.07 49.02
CA MET A 1 21.07 -59.23 49.29
C MET A 1 20.84 -58.39 48.03
N VAL A 2 19.88 -58.67 47.13
CA VAL A 2 18.40 -58.59 47.27
C VAL A 2 18.05 -57.21 47.84
N THR A 3 17.40 -56.25 47.15
CA THR A 3 16.18 -56.34 46.32
C THR A 3 15.96 -55.05 45.52
N THR A 4 15.40 -55.19 44.32
CA THR A 4 14.64 -54.20 43.55
C THR A 4 13.35 -53.78 44.29
N ARG A 5 12.95 -52.49 44.26
CA ARG A 5 11.52 -52.09 44.27
C ARG A 5 11.30 -50.79 43.49
N LEU A 6 10.43 -50.93 42.49
CA LEU A 6 9.60 -49.91 41.84
C LEU A 6 8.59 -49.28 42.82
N LEU A 7 8.12 -48.07 42.50
CA LEU A 7 6.70 -47.61 42.51
C LEU A 7 6.71 -46.08 42.33
N SER A 8 6.36 -45.55 41.15
CA SER A 8 5.00 -45.16 40.73
C SER A 8 4.40 -44.01 41.55
N GLY A 9 4.25 -42.84 40.91
CA GLY A 9 3.43 -41.73 41.38
C GLY A 9 2.97 -40.87 40.20
N ARG A 10 1.89 -41.28 39.55
CA ARG A 10 1.07 -40.47 38.63
C ARG A 10 0.38 -39.34 39.38
N ARG A 11 0.28 -38.15 38.76
CA ARG A 11 -0.91 -37.27 38.58
C ARG A 11 -0.42 -35.93 37.99
N GLN A 12 -0.60 -35.70 36.69
CA GLN A 12 -1.79 -35.15 36.01
C GLN A 12 -1.95 -33.63 36.15
N ALA A 13 -1.97 -32.97 34.97
CA ALA A 13 -2.71 -31.75 34.60
C ALA A 13 -2.39 -30.47 35.41
N ALA A 14 -2.43 -29.23 34.91
CA ALA A 14 -2.83 -28.55 33.70
C ALA A 14 -1.96 -27.25 33.69
N ALA A 15 -1.94 -26.31 32.75
CA ALA A 15 -2.88 -25.91 31.73
C ALA A 15 -2.09 -25.11 30.68
N LEU A 16 -2.51 -25.24 29.43
CA LEU A 16 -2.18 -24.34 28.34
C LEU A 16 -2.67 -22.93 28.71
N ALA A 17 -1.76 -21.97 28.84
CA ALA A 17 -2.09 -20.56 28.84
C ALA A 17 -1.89 -20.03 27.41
N THR A 18 -2.90 -20.27 26.55
CA THR A 18 -3.04 -19.53 25.29
C THR A 18 -3.45 -18.09 25.62
N LEU A 19 -2.48 -17.18 25.58
CA LEU A 19 -2.72 -15.75 25.59
C LEU A 19 -3.35 -15.34 24.25
N SER A 20 -4.67 -15.38 24.19
CA SER A 20 -5.45 -14.76 23.13
C SER A 20 -5.40 -13.24 23.32
N VAL A 21 -4.51 -12.56 22.59
CA VAL A 21 -4.54 -11.10 22.49
C VAL A 21 -5.63 -10.74 21.47
N ALA A 22 -6.86 -10.59 21.96
CA ALA A 22 -7.94 -9.99 21.19
C ALA A 22 -7.75 -8.46 21.19
N VAL A 23 -7.23 -7.90 20.09
CA VAL A 23 -7.24 -6.46 19.88
C VAL A 23 -8.65 -6.05 19.44
N LEU A 24 -9.49 -5.65 20.39
CA LEU A 24 -10.69 -4.87 20.10
C LEU A 24 -10.28 -3.40 19.93
N ALA A 25 -10.21 -2.93 18.69
CA ALA A 25 -10.24 -1.51 18.40
C ALA A 25 -11.69 -1.09 18.15
N ALA A 26 -12.36 -0.62 19.20
CA ALA A 26 -13.57 0.17 19.06
C ALA A 26 -13.16 1.62 18.79
N ALA A 27 -13.38 2.10 17.57
CA ALA A 27 -13.31 3.52 17.25
C ALA A 27 -14.63 3.91 16.58
N LEU A 28 -15.51 4.54 17.36
CA LEU A 28 -16.71 5.20 16.90
C LEU A 28 -16.34 6.61 16.41
N HIS A 29 -16.63 6.89 15.14
CA HIS A 29 -17.12 8.13 14.52
C HIS A 29 -16.45 8.39 13.16
N ALA A 30 -17.31 8.47 12.13
CA ALA A 30 -17.08 8.47 10.68
C ALA A 30 -16.66 7.08 10.12
N ASP A 31 -17.63 6.39 9.52
CA ASP A 31 -17.57 5.02 9.01
C ASP A 31 -16.48 4.80 7.95
N ALA A 32 -15.23 4.66 8.38
CA ALA A 32 -14.15 4.17 7.53
C ALA A 32 -13.47 3.00 8.24
N ARG A 33 -13.71 1.77 7.76
CA ARG A 33 -13.11 0.56 8.34
C ARG A 33 -11.77 0.30 7.66
N ALA A 34 -10.69 0.32 8.44
CA ALA A 34 -9.36 -0.07 7.99
C ALA A 34 -9.02 -1.47 8.54
N ALA A 35 -8.71 -2.41 7.64
CA ALA A 35 -8.17 -3.70 8.02
C ALA A 35 -6.64 -3.66 7.82
N ALA A 36 -5.89 -3.66 8.92
CA ALA A 36 -4.45 -3.81 8.90
C ALA A 36 -4.08 -5.29 9.02
N SER A 37 -3.22 -5.77 8.14
CA SER A 37 -2.64 -7.12 8.21
C SER A 37 -1.14 -7.03 8.02
N LEU A 38 -0.40 -7.78 8.83
CA LEU A 38 1.00 -8.07 8.58
C LEU A 38 1.06 -9.15 7.49
N LEU A 39 1.70 -8.84 6.37
CA LEU A 39 2.01 -9.80 5.32
C LEU A 39 3.52 -10.05 5.38
N GLY A 40 3.91 -10.83 6.38
CA GLY A 40 5.30 -11.06 6.75
C GLY A 40 6.04 -9.75 7.06
N SER A 41 7.04 -9.41 6.26
CA SER A 41 7.85 -8.19 6.38
C SER A 41 7.13 -6.88 5.99
N TRP A 42 5.94 -6.98 5.38
CA TRP A 42 5.17 -5.83 4.92
C TRP A 42 4.01 -5.47 5.85
N ASP A 43 3.81 -4.18 6.06
CA ASP A 43 2.57 -3.67 6.63
C ASP A 43 1.57 -3.42 5.49
N TYR A 44 0.40 -4.05 5.54
CA TYR A 44 -0.64 -3.89 4.53
C TYR A 44 -1.94 -3.38 5.15
N VAL A 45 -2.56 -2.36 4.52
CA VAL A 45 -3.82 -1.77 4.96
C VAL A 45 -4.77 -1.63 3.79
N LEU A 46 -5.97 -2.19 3.91
CA LEU A 46 -7.11 -1.92 3.03
C LEU A 46 -8.13 -1.07 3.78
N ARG A 47 -8.39 0.14 3.28
CA ARG A 47 -9.40 1.06 3.79
C ARG A 47 -10.67 0.93 2.97
N HIS A 48 -11.80 0.92 3.67
CA HIS A 48 -13.13 0.91 3.10
C HIS A 48 -13.86 2.22 3.40
N ASP A 49 -14.77 2.62 2.52
CA ASP A 49 -15.72 3.70 2.77
C ASP A 49 -16.87 3.28 3.70
N ALA A 50 -17.85 4.17 3.89
CA ALA A 50 -18.97 3.97 4.79
C ALA A 50 -19.89 2.83 4.35
N GLU A 51 -19.96 2.61 3.04
CA GLU A 51 -20.71 1.54 2.39
C GLU A 51 -19.96 0.21 2.41
N GLY A 52 -18.75 0.18 2.99
CA GLY A 52 -17.90 -1.01 3.09
C GLY A 52 -17.18 -1.36 1.79
N GLN A 53 -17.13 -0.46 0.81
CA GLN A 53 -16.44 -0.67 -0.45
C GLN A 53 -14.95 -0.31 -0.33
N PRO A 54 -14.04 -1.03 -1.01
CA PRO A 54 -12.62 -0.70 -1.02
C PRO A 54 -12.36 0.71 -1.58
N GLN A 55 -11.74 1.57 -0.77
CA GLN A 55 -11.43 2.95 -1.14
C GLN A 55 -9.93 3.18 -1.38
N ALA A 56 -9.08 2.53 -0.58
CA ALA A 56 -7.64 2.70 -0.68
C ALA A 56 -6.86 1.49 -0.15
N ALA A 57 -5.76 1.15 -0.81
CA ALA A 57 -4.81 0.12 -0.40
C ALA A 57 -3.41 0.75 -0.19
N PHE A 58 -2.78 0.37 0.91
CA PHE A 58 -1.43 0.81 1.28
C PHE A 58 -0.59 -0.40 1.64
N ALA A 59 0.61 -0.47 1.08
CA ALA A 59 1.63 -1.42 1.51
C ALA A 59 2.90 -0.64 1.89
N ARG A 60 3.53 -1.01 2.99
CA ARG A 60 4.77 -0.41 3.47
C ARG A 60 5.80 -1.48 3.77
N LEU A 61 7.02 -1.24 3.29
CA LEU A 61 8.21 -1.97 3.69
C LEU A 61 9.22 -0.99 4.31
N ARG A 62 9.88 -1.43 5.38
CA ARG A 62 10.99 -0.68 5.98
C ARG A 62 12.30 -1.11 5.32
N GLY A 63 13.04 -0.13 4.82
CA GLY A 63 14.40 -0.35 4.33
C GLY A 63 15.45 0.02 5.38
N GLU A 64 16.69 0.06 4.94
CA GLU A 64 17.79 0.46 5.81
C GLU A 64 17.74 1.94 6.19
N ARG A 65 18.42 2.30 7.30
CA ARG A 65 18.58 3.69 7.76
C ARG A 65 17.27 4.46 7.95
N GLY A 66 16.16 3.73 8.15
CA GLY A 66 14.83 4.30 8.34
C GLY A 66 14.18 4.81 7.05
N SER A 67 14.62 4.33 5.88
CA SER A 67 13.89 4.52 4.62
C SER A 67 12.62 3.68 4.61
N LEU A 68 11.63 4.12 3.83
CA LEU A 68 10.36 3.42 3.67
C LEU A 68 10.02 3.32 2.18
N LEU A 69 9.66 2.12 1.74
CA LEU A 69 9.03 1.89 0.46
C LEU A 69 7.52 1.81 0.68
N TRP A 70 6.77 2.60 -0.07
CA TRP A 70 5.32 2.66 -0.03
C TRP A 70 4.75 2.28 -1.38
N LEU A 71 3.74 1.41 -1.39
CA LEU A 71 2.82 1.25 -2.50
C LEU A 71 1.49 1.84 -2.07
N THR A 72 0.91 2.72 -2.89
CA THR A 72 -0.35 3.39 -2.58
C THR A 72 -1.29 3.32 -3.77
N CYS A 73 -2.55 2.99 -3.47
CA CYS A 73 -3.63 2.94 -4.43
C CYS A 73 -4.86 3.55 -3.78
N GLN A 74 -5.43 4.59 -4.34
CA GLN A 74 -6.63 5.20 -3.77
C GLN A 74 -7.49 5.86 -4.84
N ARG A 75 -8.77 5.92 -4.54
CA ARG A 75 -9.72 6.81 -5.18
C ARG A 75 -9.80 8.09 -4.35
N GLN A 76 -9.25 9.18 -4.87
CA GLN A 76 -9.35 10.49 -4.25
C GLN A 76 -10.61 11.18 -4.77
N SER A 77 -11.64 11.31 -3.94
CA SER A 77 -12.71 12.25 -4.24
C SER A 77 -12.14 13.66 -4.14
N LEU A 78 -12.21 14.40 -5.24
CA LEU A 78 -11.98 15.84 -5.24
C LEU A 78 -13.26 16.53 -4.75
N ASP A 79 -13.33 17.87 -4.88
CA ASP A 79 -14.54 18.64 -4.59
C ASP A 79 -15.79 17.97 -5.19
N ALA A 80 -16.96 18.21 -4.58
CA ALA A 80 -18.21 17.49 -4.88
C ALA A 80 -18.58 17.46 -6.38
N ASP A 81 -18.10 18.43 -7.16
CA ASP A 81 -18.39 18.59 -8.59
C ASP A 81 -17.32 18.00 -9.51
N GLN A 82 -16.26 17.39 -8.97
CA GLN A 82 -15.16 16.83 -9.76
C GLN A 82 -15.17 15.29 -9.70
N PRO A 83 -14.92 14.62 -10.85
CA PRO A 83 -14.83 13.17 -10.87
C PRO A 83 -13.68 12.71 -9.96
N PRO A 84 -13.86 11.58 -9.25
CA PRO A 84 -12.81 11.03 -8.41
C PRO A 84 -11.53 10.76 -9.21
N VAL A 85 -10.39 11.22 -8.70
CA VAL A 85 -9.09 10.98 -9.31
C VAL A 85 -8.52 9.66 -8.79
N ARG A 86 -8.11 8.82 -9.73
CA ARG A 86 -7.41 7.57 -9.47
C ARG A 86 -5.95 7.86 -9.21
N PHE A 87 -5.43 7.42 -8.08
CA PHE A 87 -4.03 7.60 -7.70
C PHE A 87 -3.39 6.25 -7.38
N ILE A 88 -2.39 5.86 -8.18
CA ILE A 88 -1.54 4.70 -7.92
C ILE A 88 -0.08 5.12 -8.01
N THR A 89 0.73 4.78 -7.01
CA THR A 89 2.14 5.18 -6.96
C THR A 89 2.97 4.25 -6.09
N ALA A 90 4.26 4.19 -6.37
CA ALA A 90 5.28 3.74 -5.44
C ALA A 90 6.09 4.94 -5.01
N ALA A 91 6.41 5.02 -3.72
CA ALA A 91 7.24 6.10 -3.18
C ALA A 91 8.32 5.56 -2.27
N VAL A 92 9.51 6.11 -2.39
CA VAL A 92 10.59 5.90 -1.41
C VAL A 92 10.74 7.16 -0.58
N ALA A 93 10.45 7.03 0.71
CA ALA A 93 10.63 8.09 1.69
C ALA A 93 11.90 7.86 2.49
N GLN A 94 12.56 8.96 2.86
CA GLN A 94 13.72 8.93 3.73
C GLN A 94 13.72 10.07 4.73
N ARG A 95 14.65 10.02 5.69
CA ARG A 95 14.74 11.05 6.74
C ARG A 95 15.18 12.40 6.19
N GLN A 96 16.03 12.41 5.16
CA GLN A 96 16.69 13.61 4.69
C GLN A 96 15.80 14.40 3.73
N TYR A 97 15.97 15.73 3.73
CA TYR A 97 15.24 16.60 2.83
C TYR A 97 15.77 16.44 1.41
N LEU A 98 14.87 16.14 0.48
CA LEU A 98 15.18 15.91 -0.92
C LEU A 98 14.96 17.15 -1.79
N GLY A 99 14.06 18.04 -1.39
CA GLY A 99 13.60 19.14 -2.23
C GLY A 99 12.53 18.73 -3.23
N ARG A 100 11.62 19.66 -3.51
CA ARG A 100 10.57 19.46 -4.51
C ARG A 100 11.16 19.51 -5.91
N SER A 101 10.76 18.57 -6.77
CA SER A 101 11.02 18.66 -8.20
C SER A 101 9.98 19.52 -8.90
N ASP A 102 10.24 19.84 -10.17
CA ASP A 102 9.19 20.26 -11.10
C ASP A 102 8.18 19.11 -11.37
N PRO A 103 7.08 19.38 -12.10
CA PRO A 103 6.08 18.36 -12.46
C PRO A 103 6.56 17.27 -13.42
N ARG A 104 7.71 17.44 -14.09
CA ARG A 104 8.30 16.39 -14.95
C ARG A 104 9.13 15.40 -14.13
N GLY A 105 9.51 15.78 -12.91
CA GLY A 105 10.25 14.92 -11.99
C GLY A 105 11.75 15.01 -12.18
N ARG A 106 12.49 14.16 -11.46
CA ARG A 106 13.94 14.01 -11.58
C ARG A 106 14.30 12.58 -11.93
N SER A 107 15.34 12.45 -12.75
CA SER A 107 15.95 11.16 -13.05
C SER A 107 16.38 10.48 -11.76
N THR A 108 15.90 9.26 -11.56
CA THR A 108 16.13 8.44 -10.38
C THR A 108 16.60 7.08 -10.85
N VAL A 109 17.76 6.67 -10.38
CA VAL A 109 18.34 5.37 -10.72
C VAL A 109 17.86 4.34 -9.71
N TYR A 110 17.46 3.16 -10.18
CA TYR A 110 17.10 2.04 -9.32
C TYR A 110 17.44 0.72 -9.99
N TRP A 111 17.61 -0.33 -9.21
CA TRP A 111 17.83 -1.68 -9.73
C TRP A 111 17.35 -2.73 -8.73
N PHE A 112 16.99 -3.89 -9.27
CA PHE A 112 16.62 -5.07 -8.51
C PHE A 112 17.77 -6.07 -8.55
N ASP A 113 18.02 -6.76 -7.43
CA ASP A 113 18.96 -7.90 -7.35
C ASP A 113 20.36 -7.65 -7.88
N GLY A 114 20.86 -6.41 -7.75
CA GLY A 114 22.17 -6.01 -8.27
C GLY A 114 22.27 -6.04 -9.81
N GLY A 115 21.13 -6.15 -10.51
CA GLY A 115 21.05 -6.19 -11.97
C GLY A 115 21.29 -4.85 -12.65
N THR A 116 20.96 -4.78 -13.94
CA THR A 116 21.15 -3.57 -14.76
C THR A 116 20.37 -2.38 -14.19
N PRO A 117 21.01 -1.23 -13.95
CA PRO A 117 20.32 -0.02 -13.50
C PRO A 117 19.26 0.48 -14.49
N GLU A 118 18.12 0.85 -13.93
CA GLU A 118 17.00 1.48 -14.61
C GLU A 118 16.91 2.95 -14.22
N VAL A 119 16.41 3.78 -15.14
CA VAL A 119 16.22 5.22 -14.90
C VAL A 119 14.74 5.56 -15.04
N GLY A 120 14.14 6.02 -13.95
CA GLY A 120 12.77 6.55 -13.92
C GLY A 120 12.75 8.06 -13.70
N HIS A 121 11.66 8.73 -14.08
CA HIS A 121 11.44 10.15 -13.77
C HIS A 121 10.48 10.27 -12.61
N TRP A 122 11.03 10.37 -11.39
CA TRP A 122 10.23 10.37 -10.17
C TRP A 122 9.87 11.80 -9.78
N LEU A 123 8.66 12.03 -9.25
CA LEU A 123 8.32 13.30 -8.63
C LEU A 123 8.93 13.34 -7.25
N TYR A 124 9.72 14.36 -6.97
CA TYR A 124 10.27 14.57 -5.64
C TYR A 124 9.43 15.57 -4.89
N ARG A 125 9.17 15.24 -3.64
CA ARG A 125 8.58 16.12 -2.64
C ARG A 125 9.57 16.26 -1.50
N ASP A 126 9.12 16.84 -0.39
CA ASP A 126 10.03 17.28 0.68
C ASP A 126 10.97 16.17 1.15
N ARG A 127 10.50 14.92 1.31
CA ARG A 127 11.30 13.79 1.82
C ARG A 127 11.11 12.47 1.10
N TYR A 128 10.47 12.49 -0.07
CA TYR A 128 10.21 11.27 -0.84
C TYR A 128 10.28 11.52 -2.34
N GLY A 129 10.71 10.50 -3.07
CA GLY A 129 10.54 10.39 -4.51
C GLY A 129 9.42 9.40 -4.81
N GLN A 130 8.58 9.69 -5.80
CA GLN A 130 7.46 8.82 -6.19
C GLN A 130 7.41 8.59 -7.70
N ILE A 131 7.00 7.40 -8.11
CA ILE A 131 6.70 7.06 -9.51
C ILE A 131 5.32 7.62 -9.85
N PRO A 132 5.19 8.63 -10.72
CA PRO A 132 3.91 9.29 -10.94
C PRO A 132 3.02 8.59 -11.96
N LYS A 133 3.60 7.79 -12.85
CA LYS A 133 2.88 7.21 -13.98
C LYS A 133 2.35 5.80 -13.66
N PRO A 134 1.05 5.52 -13.90
CA PRO A 134 0.47 4.21 -13.60
C PRO A 134 1.15 3.03 -14.31
N GLU A 135 1.60 3.21 -15.55
CA GLU A 135 2.28 2.18 -16.35
C GLU A 135 3.67 1.86 -15.80
N GLU A 136 4.45 2.89 -15.44
CA GLU A 136 5.76 2.72 -14.80
C GLU A 136 5.59 2.05 -13.42
N MET A 137 4.54 2.44 -12.70
CA MET A 137 4.20 1.84 -11.40
C MET A 137 3.83 0.35 -11.52
N ARG A 138 3.05 -0.03 -12.54
CA ARG A 138 2.71 -1.44 -12.77
C ARG A 138 3.96 -2.27 -13.05
N ALA A 139 4.83 -1.80 -13.95
CA ALA A 139 6.08 -2.48 -14.27
C ALA A 139 7.00 -2.60 -13.05
N PHE A 140 7.03 -1.56 -12.20
CA PHE A 140 7.79 -1.57 -10.95
C PHE A 140 7.28 -2.64 -9.97
N VAL A 141 5.96 -2.74 -9.75
CA VAL A 141 5.37 -3.76 -8.86
C VAL A 141 5.58 -5.18 -9.40
N GLU A 142 5.46 -5.37 -10.71
CA GLU A 142 5.70 -6.67 -11.34
C GLU A 142 7.13 -7.16 -11.12
N LYS A 143 8.13 -6.29 -11.30
CA LYS A 143 9.53 -6.62 -11.01
C LYS A 143 9.75 -6.85 -9.51
N LEU A 144 9.16 -6.02 -8.66
CA LEU A 144 9.25 -6.14 -7.21
C LEU A 144 8.76 -7.51 -6.72
N ALA A 145 7.69 -8.06 -7.32
CA ALA A 145 7.12 -9.36 -6.96
C ALA A 145 8.07 -10.56 -7.15
N GLY A 146 9.12 -10.40 -7.97
CA GLY A 146 10.13 -11.43 -8.22
C GLY A 146 11.49 -11.15 -7.58
N ALA A 147 11.67 -9.98 -6.96
CA ALA A 147 12.97 -9.52 -6.49
C ALA A 147 13.27 -9.94 -5.05
N SER A 148 14.56 -10.09 -4.74
CA SER A 148 15.08 -10.31 -3.38
C SER A 148 15.69 -9.04 -2.78
N SER A 149 16.01 -8.05 -3.60
CA SER A 149 16.48 -6.75 -3.17
C SER A 149 16.08 -5.65 -4.16
N LEU A 150 15.95 -4.43 -3.63
CA LEU A 150 15.77 -3.21 -4.41
C LEU A 150 16.74 -2.16 -3.89
N THR A 151 17.47 -1.51 -4.80
CA THR A 151 18.22 -0.30 -4.49
C THR A 151 17.64 0.89 -5.25
N VAL A 152 17.48 2.02 -4.55
CA VAL A 152 17.02 3.28 -5.14
C VAL A 152 18.00 4.40 -4.78
N GLU A 153 18.40 5.16 -5.78
CA GLU A 153 19.26 6.33 -5.64
C GLU A 153 18.42 7.62 -5.67
N LEU A 154 18.22 8.23 -4.50
CA LEU A 154 17.52 9.51 -4.40
C LEU A 154 18.51 10.66 -4.25
N SER A 155 18.44 11.64 -5.17
CA SER A 155 19.27 12.85 -5.11
C SER A 155 18.53 13.99 -4.40
N ASN A 156 19.22 14.70 -3.50
CA ASN A 156 18.66 15.92 -2.89
C ASN A 156 18.71 17.12 -3.86
N TYR A 157 18.25 18.30 -3.43
CA TYR A 157 18.19 19.51 -4.26
C TYR A 157 19.57 20.07 -4.64
N ARG A 158 20.64 19.58 -4.00
CA ARG A 158 22.04 19.86 -4.34
C ARG A 158 22.65 18.77 -5.23
N TYR A 159 21.85 17.82 -5.70
CA TYR A 159 22.27 16.66 -6.48
C TYR A 159 23.21 15.70 -5.74
N GLU A 160 23.20 15.72 -4.41
CA GLU A 160 23.89 14.71 -3.61
C GLU A 160 23.00 13.46 -3.54
N THR A 161 23.52 12.34 -4.04
CA THR A 161 22.79 11.08 -4.18
C THR A 161 22.94 10.19 -2.97
N GLN A 162 21.84 9.57 -2.54
CA GLN A 162 21.82 8.58 -1.47
C GLN A 162 21.26 7.26 -1.96
N LYS A 163 22.02 6.20 -1.72
CA LYS A 163 21.60 4.82 -1.95
C LYS A 163 20.74 4.35 -0.79
N LEU A 164 19.55 3.88 -1.12
CA LEU A 164 18.59 3.30 -0.20
C LEU A 164 18.34 1.87 -0.61
N GLU A 165 18.60 0.94 0.30
CA GLU A 165 18.49 -0.49 0.05
C GLU A 165 17.32 -1.09 0.83
N PHE A 166 16.63 -2.00 0.15
CA PHE A 166 15.49 -2.75 0.65
C PHE A 166 15.77 -4.23 0.44
N GLN A 167 15.75 -4.99 1.54
CA GLN A 167 15.77 -6.44 1.50
C GLN A 167 14.33 -6.93 1.38
N LEU A 168 14.09 -7.82 0.43
CA LEU A 168 12.77 -8.32 0.09
C LEU A 168 12.73 -9.82 0.41
N ASP A 169 11.78 -10.24 1.24
CA ASP A 169 11.42 -11.66 1.28
C ASP A 169 10.60 -11.96 0.00
N PRO A 170 11.04 -12.87 -0.89
CA PRO A 170 10.37 -13.07 -2.17
C PRO A 170 8.94 -13.60 -2.03
N ALA A 171 8.64 -14.39 -0.99
CA ALA A 171 7.31 -14.95 -0.78
C ALA A 171 6.34 -13.88 -0.27
N ASP A 172 6.76 -13.12 0.75
CA ASP A 172 5.98 -12.00 1.29
C ASP A 172 5.73 -10.93 0.22
N THR A 173 6.77 -10.57 -0.52
CA THR A 173 6.73 -9.50 -1.52
C THR A 173 5.82 -9.87 -2.68
N ARG A 174 5.85 -11.13 -3.13
CA ARG A 174 4.89 -11.64 -4.13
C ARG A 174 3.45 -11.58 -3.61
N ASN A 175 3.20 -12.07 -2.38
CA ASN A 175 1.87 -12.05 -1.78
C ASN A 175 1.31 -10.61 -1.68
N VAL A 176 2.16 -9.66 -1.32
CA VAL A 176 1.80 -8.24 -1.24
C VAL A 176 1.55 -7.65 -2.62
N ALA A 177 2.39 -7.93 -3.61
CA ALA A 177 2.22 -7.44 -4.98
C ALA A 177 0.92 -7.95 -5.62
N ASP A 178 0.63 -9.25 -5.47
CA ASP A 178 -0.59 -9.88 -5.99
C ASP A 178 -1.83 -9.29 -5.32
N ARG A 179 -1.82 -9.20 -3.98
CA ARG A 179 -2.94 -8.62 -3.22
C ARG A 179 -3.13 -7.14 -3.54
N PHE A 180 -2.05 -6.35 -3.58
CA PHE A 180 -2.10 -4.94 -3.92
C PHE A 180 -2.68 -4.71 -5.32
N THR A 181 -2.25 -5.51 -6.30
CA THR A 181 -2.75 -5.45 -7.68
C THR A 181 -4.24 -5.77 -7.75
N LYS A 182 -4.67 -6.82 -7.04
CA LYS A 182 -6.10 -7.21 -6.95
C LYS A 182 -6.94 -6.10 -6.31
N ASP A 183 -6.53 -5.60 -5.15
CA ASP A 183 -7.28 -4.59 -4.40
C ASP A 183 -7.32 -3.25 -5.15
N CYS A 184 -6.22 -2.86 -5.83
CA CYS A 184 -6.22 -1.77 -6.79
C CYS A 184 -7.24 -1.97 -7.92
N GLY A 185 -7.30 -3.17 -8.51
CA GLY A 185 -8.26 -3.48 -9.55
C GLY A 185 -9.70 -3.22 -9.10
N ASN A 186 -10.03 -3.61 -7.87
CA ASN A 186 -11.36 -3.38 -7.29
C ASN A 186 -11.62 -1.89 -7.05
N ILE A 187 -10.71 -1.19 -6.36
CA ILE A 187 -10.81 0.26 -6.05
C ILE A 187 -11.00 1.08 -7.34
N LEU A 188 -10.25 0.75 -8.39
CA LEU A 188 -10.25 1.52 -9.63
C LEU A 188 -11.42 1.16 -10.56
N ARG A 189 -11.92 -0.09 -10.55
CA ARG A 189 -13.06 -0.51 -11.38
C ARG A 189 -14.39 0.09 -10.92
N GLU A 190 -14.66 0.07 -9.63
CA GLU A 190 -15.92 0.59 -9.06
C GLU A 190 -16.08 2.11 -9.24
N SER A 191 -14.98 2.83 -9.43
CA SER A 191 -15.02 4.25 -9.79
C SER A 191 -15.56 4.52 -11.21
N ALA A 192 -15.47 3.56 -12.15
CA ALA A 192 -16.06 3.71 -13.48
C ALA A 192 -17.59 3.55 -13.43
N GLU A 193 -18.06 2.51 -12.75
CA GLU A 193 -19.48 2.13 -12.70
C GLU A 193 -20.33 3.11 -11.87
N SER A 194 -19.75 3.70 -10.80
CA SER A 194 -20.41 4.74 -10.00
C SER A 194 -20.55 6.07 -10.74
N SER A 195 -19.59 6.40 -11.61
CA SER A 195 -19.65 7.61 -12.43
C SER A 195 -20.72 7.54 -13.52
N GLU A 196 -21.05 6.34 -14.03
CA GLU A 196 -22.10 6.14 -15.04
C GLU A 196 -23.51 6.12 -14.42
N ARG A 197 -23.64 5.60 -13.19
CA ARG A 197 -24.95 5.51 -12.50
C ARG A 197 -25.47 6.88 -12.06
N SER A 198 -24.57 7.83 -11.75
CA SER A 198 -24.94 9.20 -11.38
C SER A 198 -25.49 10.00 -12.58
N THR A 199 -24.99 9.73 -13.80
CA THR A 199 -25.42 10.44 -15.03
C THR A 199 -26.80 9.99 -15.52
N SER A 200 -27.21 8.75 -15.23
CA SER A 200 -28.53 8.23 -15.61
C SER A 200 -29.68 8.66 -14.66
N GLY A 201 -29.38 9.35 -13.56
CA GLY A 201 -30.39 9.82 -12.59
C GLY A 201 -30.97 11.21 -12.87
N SER A 202 -30.48 11.94 -13.87
CA SER A 202 -30.76 13.39 -14.04
C SER A 202 -31.56 13.75 -15.30
N LEU A 203 -32.52 12.90 -15.72
CA LEU A 203 -33.45 13.22 -16.80
C LEU A 203 -34.90 12.85 -16.43
N ALA A 204 -35.48 13.67 -15.56
CA ALA A 204 -36.94 13.80 -15.43
C ALA A 204 -37.28 15.27 -15.10
N ILE A 205 -37.02 16.18 -16.04
CA ILE A 205 -37.62 17.51 -16.02
C ILE A 205 -38.83 17.47 -16.95
N GLU A 206 -40.01 17.32 -16.34
CA GLU A 206 -41.31 17.49 -16.99
C GLU A 206 -41.40 18.90 -17.60
N PRO A 207 -41.77 19.07 -18.88
CA PRO A 207 -42.02 20.38 -19.43
C PRO A 207 -43.34 20.93 -18.89
N ARG A 208 -43.25 21.96 -18.04
CA ARG A 208 -44.40 22.78 -17.63
C ARG A 208 -45.01 23.46 -18.85
N LYS A 209 -46.28 23.12 -19.10
CA LYS A 209 -47.22 23.75 -20.03
C LYS A 209 -47.22 25.27 -19.84
N ALA A 210 -46.95 26.03 -20.90
CA ALA A 210 -47.18 27.47 -20.94
C ALA A 210 -48.58 27.76 -21.52
N ALA A 211 -49.33 28.59 -20.82
CA ALA A 211 -50.55 29.29 -21.24
C ALA A 211 -50.54 30.64 -20.49
N PRO A 212 -51.13 31.72 -20.99
CA PRO A 212 -52.30 31.79 -21.87
C PRO A 212 -52.04 32.21 -23.33
#